data_AF-A0A2M7LA42-F1
#
_entry.id   AF-A0A2M7LA42-F1
#
_cell.length_a   1.000
_cell.length_b   1.000
_cell.length_c   1.000
_cell.angle_alpha   90.00
_cell.angle_beta   90.00
_cell.angle_gamma   90.00
#
_symmetry.space_group_name_H-M   'P 1'
#
loop_
_entity.id
_entity.type
_entity.pdbx_description
1 polymer ?
#
loop_
_entity_poly.entity_id
_entity_poly.type
_entity_poly.pdbx_seq_one_letter_code
_entity_poly.pdbx_strand_id
1 'polypeptide(L)'
;MRDLVETVIGDIMQRERMQKSTAAHKQTAMRPAPTPGHAPLHSVGKQVPVPESAQKDPALWKASKQFEAIFLQQMMSEMRSTVSKSEFMPHGFAEDMHASMMDEAIAQASTKHGSIGIANAVYRQLEAGSRTQAIPNPADKENMTSDLMMEAIRHAR
;
A
#
# COMPACT_ATOMS: atom_id res chain seq x y z
N MET A 1 49.06 -19.22 24.17
CA MET A 1 48.35 -19.34 22.87
C MET A 1 47.44 -18.14 22.54
N ARG A 2 47.46 -17.01 23.29
CA ARG A 2 46.68 -15.80 22.93
C ARG A 2 47.49 -14.77 22.10
N ASP A 3 48.83 -14.76 22.20
CA ASP A 3 49.70 -13.82 21.47
C ASP A 3 49.69 -13.93 19.95
N LEU A 4 49.51 -15.16 19.41
CA LEU A 4 49.60 -15.37 17.97
C LEU A 4 48.40 -14.76 17.22
N VAL A 5 47.23 -14.70 17.88
CA VAL A 5 45.99 -14.21 17.27
C VAL A 5 46.00 -12.68 17.20
N GLU A 6 46.46 -11.99 18.24
CA GLU A 6 46.56 -10.53 18.23
C GLU A 6 47.62 -10.02 17.25
N THR A 7 48.74 -10.75 17.09
CA THR A 7 49.77 -10.43 16.10
C THR A 7 49.24 -10.58 14.68
N VAL A 8 48.51 -11.66 14.38
CA VAL A 8 47.94 -11.91 13.04
C VAL A 8 46.84 -10.90 12.70
N ILE A 9 45.99 -10.52 13.67
CA ILE A 9 44.94 -9.52 13.45
C ILE A 9 45.55 -8.12 13.25
N GLY A 10 46.62 -7.78 13.99
CA GLY A 10 47.37 -6.54 13.81
C GLY A 10 47.97 -6.41 12.40
N ASP A 11 48.58 -7.49 11.89
CA ASP A 11 49.18 -7.54 10.55
C ASP A 11 48.14 -7.41 9.43
N ILE A 12 46.95 -8.00 9.61
CA ILE A 12 45.84 -7.89 8.65
C ILE A 12 45.34 -6.44 8.58
N MET A 13 45.18 -5.76 9.72
CA MET A 13 44.74 -4.37 9.75
C MET A 13 45.79 -3.39 9.18
N GLN A 14 47.09 -3.66 9.35
CA GLN A 14 48.12 -2.83 8.72
C GLN A 14 48.19 -3.03 7.19
N ARG A 15 47.94 -4.23 6.68
CA ARG A 15 47.93 -4.52 5.23
C ARG A 15 46.82 -3.78 4.47
N GLU A 16 45.65 -3.55 5.06
CA GLU A 16 44.57 -2.78 4.42
C GLU A 16 44.87 -1.28 4.32
N ARG A 17 45.56 -0.70 5.32
CA ARG A 17 45.90 0.73 5.29
C ARG A 17 47.00 1.07 4.27
N MET A 18 47.87 0.12 3.93
CA MET A 18 48.90 0.33 2.91
C MET A 18 48.40 0.08 1.47
N GLN A 19 47.35 -0.73 1.26
CA GLN A 19 46.78 -0.94 -0.09
C GLN A 19 45.97 0.25 -0.61
N LYS A 20 45.47 1.13 0.27
CA LYS A 20 44.63 2.27 -0.13
C LYS A 20 45.38 3.47 -0.72
N SER A 21 46.73 3.49 -0.72
CA SER A 21 47.50 4.66 -1.20
C SER A 21 48.19 4.49 -2.56
N THR A 22 48.14 3.32 -3.20
CA THR A 22 48.85 3.08 -4.48
C THR A 22 47.95 2.46 -5.55
N ALA A 23 47.01 3.22 -6.11
CA ALA A 23 46.41 2.91 -7.42
C ALA A 23 45.65 4.09 -8.02
N ALA A 24 46.32 5.23 -8.20
CA ALA A 24 45.89 6.26 -9.13
C ALA A 24 46.64 6.10 -10.46
N HIS A 25 46.19 5.25 -11.39
CA HIS A 25 46.41 5.43 -12.84
C HIS A 25 45.69 4.41 -13.77
N LYS A 26 44.91 4.97 -14.71
CA LYS A 26 44.62 4.56 -16.12
C LYS A 26 43.93 3.22 -16.51
N GLN A 27 42.71 3.40 -17.04
CA GLN A 27 42.07 2.81 -18.25
C GLN A 27 42.61 1.51 -18.86
N THR A 28 41.71 0.53 -19.14
CA THR A 28 41.51 -0.10 -20.47
C THR A 28 40.11 -0.76 -20.51
N ALA A 29 39.51 -0.79 -21.69
CA ALA A 29 38.08 -0.91 -21.98
C ALA A 29 37.50 -2.34 -21.97
N MET A 30 36.28 -2.47 -21.43
CA MET A 30 35.19 -3.34 -21.91
C MET A 30 33.88 -2.64 -21.51
N ARG A 31 33.07 -2.21 -22.49
CA ARG A 31 31.81 -1.48 -22.24
C ARG A 31 30.73 -2.50 -21.84
N PRO A 32 30.11 -2.43 -20.64
CA PRO A 32 28.82 -3.10 -20.43
C PRO A 32 27.75 -2.37 -21.26
N ALA A 33 26.84 -3.14 -21.87
CA ALA A 33 25.72 -2.61 -22.64
C ALA A 33 24.92 -1.59 -21.82
N PRO A 34 24.38 -0.51 -22.43
CA PRO A 34 23.48 0.38 -21.72
C PRO A 34 22.19 -0.39 -21.44
N THR A 35 21.98 -0.79 -20.19
CA THR A 35 20.64 -1.17 -19.74
C THR A 35 19.74 0.05 -19.96
N PRO A 36 18.60 -0.09 -20.66
CA PRO A 36 17.62 0.99 -20.73
C PRO A 36 17.29 1.39 -19.30
N GLY A 37 17.56 2.64 -18.96
CA GLY A 37 17.23 3.19 -17.67
C GLY A 37 15.73 3.05 -17.46
N HIS A 38 15.31 2.12 -16.60
CA HIS A 38 14.06 2.27 -15.88
C HIS A 38 14.11 3.65 -15.22
N ALA A 39 13.26 4.56 -15.70
CA ALA A 39 13.11 5.87 -15.09
C ALA A 39 12.94 5.67 -13.58
N PRO A 40 13.59 6.49 -12.73
CA PRO A 40 13.28 6.47 -11.31
C PRO A 40 11.77 6.65 -11.20
N LEU A 41 11.11 5.64 -10.63
CA LEU A 41 9.67 5.65 -10.42
C LEU A 41 9.32 7.00 -9.79
N HIS A 42 8.51 7.78 -10.51
CA HIS A 42 7.94 9.01 -10.00
C HIS A 42 7.36 8.65 -8.63
N SER A 43 7.93 9.21 -7.56
CA SER A 43 7.36 9.08 -6.24
C SER A 43 5.95 9.66 -6.34
N VAL A 44 4.94 8.78 -6.43
CA VAL A 44 3.54 9.14 -6.26
C VAL A 44 3.51 10.12 -5.10
N GLY A 45 3.01 11.32 -5.39
CA GLY A 45 3.35 12.55 -4.69
C GLY A 45 3.31 12.41 -3.17
N LYS A 46 4.15 13.21 -2.48
CA LYS A 46 4.21 13.40 -1.02
C LYS A 46 3.10 12.62 -0.33
N GLN A 47 3.43 11.43 0.20
CA GLN A 47 2.55 10.69 1.08
C GLN A 47 2.00 11.71 2.06
N VAL A 48 0.72 12.08 1.92
CA VAL A 48 0.11 12.99 2.88
C VAL A 48 0.24 12.25 4.19
N PRO A 49 0.97 12.79 5.19
CA PRO A 49 1.08 12.15 6.47
C PRO A 49 -0.34 12.12 7.02
N VAL A 50 -1.00 10.97 6.89
CA VAL A 50 -2.31 10.78 7.49
C VAL A 50 -2.01 10.71 8.97
N PRO A 51 -2.52 11.65 9.79
CA PRO A 51 -2.28 11.61 11.21
C PRO A 51 -2.81 10.28 11.75
N GLU A 52 -1.89 9.45 12.22
CA GLU A 52 -2.18 8.17 12.87
C GLU A 52 -2.70 8.45 14.28
N SER A 53 -3.94 8.96 14.38
CA SER A 53 -4.49 9.33 15.69
C SER A 53 -6.02 9.24 15.78
N ALA A 54 -6.63 8.38 14.97
CA ALA A 54 -7.97 7.86 15.22
C ALA A 54 -7.92 6.34 15.06
N GLN A 55 -8.33 5.62 16.10
CA GLN A 55 -8.41 4.16 16.08
C GLN A 55 -9.40 3.76 14.98
N LYS A 56 -8.88 3.38 13.81
CA LYS A 56 -9.71 2.97 12.68
C LYS A 56 -10.47 1.70 13.06
N ASP A 57 -11.74 1.62 12.69
CA ASP A 57 -12.48 0.36 12.80
C ASP A 57 -11.74 -0.71 11.96
N PRO A 58 -11.26 -1.80 12.59
CA PRO A 58 -10.46 -2.82 11.91
C PRO A 58 -11.25 -3.53 10.80
N ALA A 59 -12.57 -3.71 10.96
CA ALA A 59 -13.42 -4.33 9.96
C ALA A 59 -13.61 -3.41 8.75
N LEU A 60 -13.90 -2.14 9.01
CA LEU A 60 -14.08 -1.14 7.95
C LEU A 60 -12.78 -0.85 7.20
N TRP A 61 -11.65 -0.83 7.91
CA TRP A 61 -10.34 -0.70 7.31
C TRP A 61 -10.00 -1.90 6.43
N LYS A 62 -10.27 -3.13 6.88
CA LYS A 62 -10.08 -4.34 6.08
C LYS A 62 -10.91 -4.31 4.81
N ALA A 63 -12.19 -3.96 4.91
CA ALA A 63 -13.08 -3.83 3.76
C ALA A 63 -12.58 -2.76 2.77
N SER A 64 -12.12 -1.61 3.27
CA SER A 64 -11.57 -0.54 2.43
C SER A 64 -10.32 -0.97 1.67
N LYS A 65 -9.44 -1.76 2.30
CA LYS A 65 -8.25 -2.33 1.63
C LYS A 65 -8.62 -3.40 0.60
N GLN A 66 -9.62 -4.23 0.87
CA GLN A 66 -10.12 -5.21 -0.09
C GLN A 66 -10.76 -4.54 -1.31
N PHE A 67 -11.49 -3.45 -1.10
CA PHE A 67 -12.01 -2.63 -2.19
C PHE A 67 -10.90 -2.07 -3.06
N GLU A 68 -9.81 -1.55 -2.45
CA GLU A 68 -8.64 -1.08 -3.20
C GLU A 68 -8.01 -2.19 -4.05
N ALA A 69 -7.94 -3.43 -3.54
CA ALA A 69 -7.44 -4.57 -4.31
C ALA A 69 -8.30 -4.85 -5.56
N ILE A 70 -9.62 -4.93 -5.40
CA ILE A 70 -10.54 -5.17 -6.53
C ILE A 70 -10.43 -4.04 -7.57
N PHE A 71 -10.39 -2.80 -7.09
CA PHE A 71 -10.21 -1.64 -7.96
C PHE A 71 -8.89 -1.71 -8.74
N LEU A 72 -7.78 -2.05 -8.07
CA LEU A 72 -6.47 -2.19 -8.69
C LEU A 72 -6.47 -3.30 -9.76
N GLN A 73 -7.08 -4.45 -9.46
CA GLN A 73 -7.23 -5.52 -10.43
C GLN A 73 -7.99 -5.05 -11.68
N GLN A 74 -9.13 -4.36 -11.50
CA GLN A 74 -9.88 -3.82 -12.64
C GLN A 74 -9.07 -2.80 -13.43
N MET A 75 -8.37 -1.89 -12.74
CA MET A 75 -7.51 -0.89 -13.38
C MET A 75 -6.43 -1.55 -14.24
N MET A 76 -5.75 -2.59 -13.72
CA MET A 76 -4.74 -3.33 -14.46
C MET A 76 -5.31 -4.06 -15.67
N SER A 77 -6.50 -4.65 -15.54
CA SER A 77 -7.22 -5.27 -16.65
C SER A 77 -7.52 -4.27 -17.77
N GLU A 78 -8.06 -3.09 -17.42
CA GLU A 78 -8.33 -2.03 -18.40
C GLU A 78 -7.06 -1.48 -19.04
N MET A 79 -5.98 -1.31 -18.27
CA MET A 79 -4.69 -0.90 -18.84
C MET A 79 -4.21 -1.90 -19.90
N ARG A 80 -4.40 -3.21 -19.65
CA ARG A 80 -4.02 -4.28 -20.60
C ARG A 80 -4.94 -4.31 -21.82
N SER A 81 -6.23 -4.03 -21.65
CA SER A 81 -7.19 -4.00 -22.77
C SER A 81 -6.85 -2.92 -23.80
N THR A 82 -6.16 -1.85 -23.38
CA THR A 82 -5.66 -0.80 -24.30
C THR A 82 -4.46 -1.22 -25.15
N VAL A 83 -3.76 -2.30 -24.80
CA VAL A 83 -2.63 -2.79 -25.57
C VAL A 83 -3.15 -3.58 -26.77
N SER A 84 -2.84 -3.08 -27.97
CA SER A 84 -3.25 -3.72 -29.22
C SER A 84 -2.66 -5.12 -29.31
N LYS A 85 -3.52 -6.14 -29.46
CA LYS A 85 -3.08 -7.50 -29.73
C LYS A 85 -2.42 -7.52 -31.11
N SER A 86 -1.14 -7.88 -31.19
CA SER A 86 -0.43 -7.94 -32.46
C SER A 86 -0.79 -9.22 -33.20
N GLU A 87 -0.91 -9.18 -34.52
CA GLU A 87 -1.10 -10.40 -35.33
C GLU A 87 0.15 -11.28 -35.42
N PHE A 88 1.32 -10.74 -35.03
CA PHE A 88 2.60 -11.45 -35.07
C PHE A 88 2.90 -12.27 -33.81
N MET A 89 2.26 -11.95 -32.69
CA MET A 89 2.42 -12.64 -31.42
C MET A 89 1.08 -13.27 -31.01
N PRO A 90 0.96 -14.61 -31.01
CA PRO A 90 -0.29 -15.27 -30.68
C PRO A 90 -0.61 -15.07 -29.20
N HIS A 91 -1.68 -14.33 -28.92
CA HIS A 91 -2.27 -14.27 -27.59
C HIS A 91 -3.24 -15.43 -27.42
N GLY A 92 -3.10 -16.15 -26.30
CA GLY A 92 -3.90 -17.33 -25.99
C GLY A 92 -4.65 -17.20 -24.67
N PHE A 93 -5.70 -18.02 -24.52
CA PHE A 93 -6.49 -18.13 -23.29
C PHE A 93 -5.63 -18.39 -22.04
N ALA A 94 -4.56 -19.19 -22.18
CA ALA A 94 -3.65 -19.47 -21.07
C ALA A 94 -2.90 -18.22 -20.58
N GLU A 95 -2.57 -17.29 -21.49
CA GLU A 95 -1.91 -16.03 -21.14
C GLU A 95 -2.89 -15.10 -20.41
N ASP A 96 -4.13 -14.98 -20.90
CA ASP A 96 -5.17 -14.18 -20.25
C ASP A 96 -5.45 -14.68 -18.82
N MET A 97 -5.45 -16.01 -18.62
CA MET A 97 -5.61 -16.60 -17.29
C MET A 97 -4.42 -16.34 -16.38
N HIS A 98 -3.20 -16.54 -16.87
CA HIS A 98 -2.00 -16.25 -16.10
C HIS A 98 -1.91 -14.76 -15.73
N ALA A 99 -2.24 -13.87 -16.67
CA ALA A 99 -2.30 -12.43 -16.46
C ALA A 99 -3.32 -12.07 -15.38
N SER A 100 -4.53 -12.65 -15.43
CA SER A 100 -5.57 -12.42 -14.43
C SER A 100 -5.12 -12.87 -13.03
N MET A 101 -4.48 -14.04 -12.91
CA MET A 101 -3.95 -14.51 -11.63
C MET A 101 -2.80 -13.64 -11.12
N MET A 102 -1.94 -13.15 -12.02
CA MET A 102 -0.86 -12.23 -11.68
C MET A 102 -1.41 -10.89 -11.17
N ASP A 103 -2.42 -10.34 -11.84
CA ASP A 103 -3.07 -9.09 -11.44
C ASP A 103 -3.75 -9.23 -10.07
N GLU A 104 -4.40 -10.37 -9.81
CA GLU A 104 -4.94 -10.70 -8.49
C GLU A 104 -3.85 -10.76 -7.42
N ALA A 105 -2.73 -11.44 -7.67
CA ALA A 105 -1.63 -11.53 -6.72
C ALA A 105 -1.03 -10.15 -6.39
N ILE A 106 -0.88 -9.29 -7.41
CA ILE A 106 -0.40 -7.91 -7.26
C ILE A 106 -1.40 -7.08 -6.45
N ALA A 107 -2.69 -7.20 -6.77
CA ALA A 107 -3.77 -6.54 -6.04
C ALA A 107 -3.84 -6.98 -4.57
N GLN A 108 -3.66 -8.26 -4.28
CA GLN A 108 -3.63 -8.76 -2.91
C GLN A 108 -2.37 -8.29 -2.15
N ALA A 109 -1.22 -8.23 -2.83
CA ALA A 109 0.02 -7.74 -2.23
C ALA A 109 -0.06 -6.26 -1.84
N SER A 110 -0.75 -5.42 -2.62
CA SER A 110 -0.92 -3.98 -2.33
C SER A 110 -1.71 -3.74 -1.03
N THR A 111 -2.59 -4.67 -0.62
CA THR A 111 -3.30 -4.57 0.67
C THR A 111 -2.38 -4.68 1.90
N LYS A 112 -1.20 -5.27 1.72
CA LYS A 112 -0.19 -5.52 2.77
C LYS A 112 0.97 -4.53 2.66
N HIS A 113 1.45 -4.26 1.45
CA HIS A 113 2.65 -3.48 1.19
C HIS A 113 2.35 -2.37 0.18
N GLY A 114 2.34 -1.12 0.66
CA GLY A 114 2.17 0.06 -0.20
C GLY A 114 0.76 0.19 -0.75
N SER A 115 -0.07 0.99 -0.07
CA SER A 115 -1.35 1.40 -0.63
C SER A 115 -1.15 2.51 -1.66
N ILE A 116 -1.93 2.47 -2.74
CA ILE A 116 -2.12 3.57 -3.70
C ILE A 116 -2.80 4.74 -2.99
N GLY A 117 -3.47 4.47 -1.86
CA GLY A 117 -4.02 5.48 -0.95
C GLY A 117 -5.54 5.64 -1.04
N ILE A 118 -6.19 4.90 -1.94
CA ILE A 118 -7.64 4.93 -2.14
C ILE A 118 -8.38 4.33 -0.94
N ALA A 119 -7.83 3.31 -0.27
CA ALA A 119 -8.45 2.74 0.92
C ALA A 119 -8.70 3.78 2.03
N ASN A 120 -7.86 4.82 2.14
CA ASN A 120 -8.09 5.89 3.12
C ASN A 120 -9.30 6.76 2.74
N ALA A 121 -9.44 7.11 1.46
CA ALA A 121 -10.59 7.88 0.98
C ALA A 121 -11.89 7.09 1.13
N VAL A 122 -11.86 5.80 0.77
CA VAL A 122 -12.99 4.88 0.91
C VAL A 122 -13.36 4.70 2.38
N TYR A 123 -12.38 4.48 3.27
CA TYR A 123 -12.61 4.36 4.71
C TYR A 123 -13.33 5.59 5.27
N ARG A 124 -12.86 6.81 4.92
CA ARG A 124 -13.49 8.05 5.39
C ARG A 124 -14.93 8.19 4.90
N GLN A 125 -15.19 7.79 3.65
CA GLN A 125 -16.53 7.85 3.10
C GLN A 125 -17.48 6.85 3.77
N LEU A 126 -17.00 5.62 3.99
CA LEU A 126 -17.77 4.60 4.66
C LEU A 126 -18.01 4.95 6.13
N GLU A 127 -17.02 5.50 6.84
CA GLU A 127 -17.14 5.93 8.24
C GLU A 127 -18.16 7.08 8.37
N ALA A 128 -18.12 8.06 7.46
CA ALA A 128 -19.08 9.16 7.41
C ALA A 128 -20.51 8.67 7.09
N GLY A 129 -20.66 7.71 6.18
CA GLY A 129 -21.95 7.09 5.86
C GLY A 129 -22.49 6.22 7.00
N SER A 130 -21.60 5.50 7.70
CA SER A 130 -21.95 4.61 8.82
C SER A 130 -22.47 5.41 10.02
N ARG A 131 -21.90 6.58 10.29
CA ARG A 131 -22.40 7.50 11.33
C ARG A 131 -23.82 8.01 11.07
N THR A 132 -24.21 8.12 9.81
CA THR A 132 -25.55 8.57 9.41
C THR A 132 -26.61 7.47 9.61
N GLN A 133 -26.21 6.21 9.83
CA GLN A 133 -27.13 5.08 10.07
C GLN A 133 -27.26 4.68 11.55
N ALA A 134 -27.10 5.63 12.48
CA ALA A 134 -27.71 5.47 13.80
C ALA A 134 -29.23 5.61 13.62
N ILE A 135 -29.88 4.52 13.18
CA ILE A 135 -31.34 4.39 13.24
C ILE A 135 -31.65 4.45 14.74
N PRO A 136 -32.32 5.51 15.24
CA PRO A 136 -32.78 5.51 16.63
C PRO A 136 -33.66 4.28 16.81
N ASN A 137 -33.41 3.51 17.87
CA ASN A 137 -34.22 2.35 18.18
C ASN A 137 -35.68 2.79 18.18
N PRO A 138 -36.62 2.11 17.48
CA PRO A 138 -38.03 2.50 17.50
C PRO A 138 -38.61 2.57 18.93
N ALA A 139 -37.98 1.90 19.90
CA ALA A 139 -38.31 2.05 21.33
C ALA A 139 -37.99 3.43 21.93
N ASP A 140 -37.07 4.21 21.35
CA ASP A 140 -36.72 5.55 21.85
C ASP A 140 -37.78 6.60 21.45
N LYS A 141 -38.54 6.34 20.38
CA LYS A 141 -39.61 7.24 19.89
C LYS A 141 -40.85 7.19 20.77
N GLU A 142 -41.21 6.00 21.25
CA GLU A 142 -42.37 5.75 22.12
C GLU A 142 -42.20 6.36 23.52
N ASN A 143 -40.97 6.32 24.05
CA ASN A 143 -40.66 6.90 25.35
C ASN A 143 -40.66 8.44 25.32
N MET A 144 -40.20 9.05 24.21
CA MET A 144 -40.19 10.51 24.05
C MET A 144 -41.60 11.11 23.95
N THR A 145 -42.53 10.43 23.26
CA THR A 145 -43.93 10.88 23.17
C THR A 145 -44.66 10.73 24.49
N SER A 146 -44.34 9.69 25.26
CA SER A 146 -44.93 9.44 26.58
C SER A 146 -44.46 10.47 27.62
N ASP A 147 -43.17 10.83 27.59
CA ASP A 147 -42.61 11.86 28.48
C ASP A 147 -43.15 13.26 28.17
N LEU A 148 -43.26 13.63 26.89
CA LEU A 148 -43.85 14.92 26.48
C LEU A 148 -45.33 15.04 26.89
N MET A 149 -46.08 13.94 26.81
CA MET A 149 -47.49 13.91 27.21
C MET A 149 -47.67 13.97 28.73
N MET A 150 -46.78 13.31 29.50
CA MET A 150 -46.73 13.40 30.96
C MET A 150 -46.32 14.81 31.45
N GLU A 151 -45.36 15.46 30.79
CA GLU A 151 -44.90 16.82 31.09
C GLU A 151 -46.02 17.86 30.89
N ALA A 152 -46.75 17.75 29.77
CA ALA A 152 -47.87 18.63 29.44
C ALA A 152 -49.04 18.49 30.45
N ILE A 153 -49.27 17.28 30.97
CA ILE A 153 -50.30 17.05 31.99
C ILE A 153 -49.86 17.56 33.36
N ARG A 154 -48.57 17.47 33.71
CA ARG A 154 -48.03 18.02 34.98
C ARG A 154 -48.11 19.54 35.08
N HIS A 155 -48.01 20.26 33.95
CA HIS A 155 -48.10 21.72 33.91
C HIS A 155 -49.53 22.27 33.90
N ALA A 156 -50.55 21.42 33.73
CA ALA A 156 -51.96 21.81 33.63
C ALA A 156 -52.74 21.67 34.96
N ARG A 157 -52.05 21.46 36.08
CA ARG A 157 -52.62 21.39 37.44
C ARG A 157 -52.01 22.47 38.32
#